data_AF-A0A7M7JNU8-F1
#
_entry.id   AF-A0A7M7JNU8-F1
#
_cell.length_a   1.000
_cell.length_b   1.000
_cell.length_c   1.000
_cell.angle_alpha   90.00
_cell.angle_beta   90.00
_cell.angle_gamma   90.00
#
_symmetry.space_group_name_H-M   'P 1'
#
loop_
_entity.id
_entity.type
_entity.pdbx_description
1 polymer ?
#
loop_
_entity_poly.entity_id
_entity_poly.type
_entity_poly.pdbx_seq_one_letter_code
_entity_poly.pdbx_strand_id
1 'polypeptide(L)'
;MEISVSAPKMSARAKVLTLYRQLLRESAKWPNYSYRSYAQRKIRDSFRANRSLAPGPQLEQEAVQQAQESLAIVQRQVIIGLLYKDNPVIIDPRATCESSR
;
A
#
# COMPACT_ATOMS: atom_id res chain seq x y z
N MET A 1 9.78 30.09 19.96
CA MET A 1 8.34 29.95 19.66
C MET A 1 8.16 28.67 18.88
N GLU A 2 7.94 27.56 19.57
CA GLU A 2 7.65 26.26 18.95
C GLU A 2 6.18 26.28 18.49
N ILE A 3 5.96 26.35 17.18
CA ILE A 3 4.61 26.24 16.61
C ILE A 3 4.25 24.76 16.65
N SER A 4 3.56 24.35 17.71
CA SER A 4 2.86 23.08 17.77
C SER A 4 1.78 23.07 16.68
N VAL A 5 2.11 22.53 15.51
CA VAL A 5 1.14 22.30 14.44
C VAL A 5 0.16 21.23 14.95
N SER A 6 -0.98 21.69 15.46
CA SER A 6 -2.11 20.84 15.79
C SER A 6 -2.53 20.10 14.52
N ALA A 7 -2.26 18.79 14.48
CA ALA A 7 -2.68 17.95 13.38
C ALA A 7 -4.20 18.08 13.20
N PRO A 8 -4.70 18.25 11.95
CA PRO A 8 -6.14 18.33 11.73
C PRO A 8 -6.80 17.10 12.33
N LYS A 9 -7.84 17.30 13.16
CA LYS A 9 -8.65 16.21 13.73
C LYS A 9 -9.36 15.47 12.59
N MET A 10 -8.64 14.52 11.98
CA MET A 10 -9.17 13.69 10.91
C MET A 10 -10.15 12.68 11.50
N SER A 11 -11.34 12.56 10.89
CA SER A 11 -12.28 11.50 11.24
C SER A 11 -11.64 10.12 11.06
N ALA A 12 -12.08 9.12 11.83
CA ALA A 12 -11.56 7.75 11.72
C ALA A 12 -11.60 7.24 10.28
N ARG A 13 -12.71 7.51 9.58
CA ARG A 13 -12.87 7.21 8.15
C ARG A 13 -11.81 7.88 7.27
N ALA A 14 -11.50 9.15 7.51
CA ALA A 14 -10.48 9.87 6.74
C ALA A 14 -9.07 9.28 6.96
N LYS A 15 -8.75 8.83 8.18
CA LYS A 15 -7.50 8.13 8.49
C LYS A 15 -7.39 6.81 7.72
N VAL A 16 -8.44 5.98 7.73
CA VAL A 16 -8.50 4.71 6.99
C VAL A 16 -8.31 4.92 5.49
N LEU A 17 -9.00 5.90 4.90
CA LEU A 17 -8.86 6.22 3.47
C LEU A 17 -7.46 6.73 3.11
N THR A 18 -6.85 7.50 4.00
CA THR A 18 -5.46 7.98 3.81
C THR A 18 -4.48 6.80 3.81
N LEU A 19 -4.63 5.89 4.78
CA LEU A 19 -3.82 4.68 4.87
C LEU A 19 -3.99 3.77 3.64
N TYR A 20 -5.22 3.58 3.17
CA TYR A 20 -5.51 2.83 1.95
C TYR A 20 -4.79 3.43 0.73
N ARG A 21 -4.86 4.76 0.55
CA ARG A 21 -4.15 5.44 -0.55
C ARG A 21 -2.64 5.33 -0.41
N GLN A 22 -2.10 5.42 0.80
CA GLN A 22 -0.67 5.23 1.04
C GLN A 22 -0.22 3.82 0.65
N LEU A 23 -0.92 2.77 1.09
CA LEU A 23 -0.63 1.38 0.72
C LEU A 23 -0.65 1.16 -0.80
N LEU A 24 -1.64 1.72 -1.50
CA LEU A 24 -1.70 1.63 -2.96
C LEU A 24 -0.54 2.37 -3.65
N ARG A 25 -0.13 3.52 -3.12
CA ARG A 25 1.01 4.28 -3.65
C ARG A 25 2.33 3.56 -3.43
N GLU A 26 2.57 3.00 -2.25
CA GLU A 26 3.80 2.26 -1.96
C GLU A 26 3.87 0.97 -2.77
N SER A 27 2.79 0.20 -2.84
CA SER A 27 2.75 -1.04 -3.66
C SER A 27 2.96 -0.78 -5.17
N ALA A 28 2.58 0.39 -5.68
CA ALA A 28 2.81 0.76 -7.07
C ALA A 28 4.29 1.01 -7.42
N LYS A 29 5.12 1.31 -6.41
CA LYS A 29 6.57 1.56 -6.57
C LYS A 29 7.38 0.29 -6.76
N TRP A 30 6.80 -0.90 -6.51
CA TRP A 30 7.52 -2.14 -6.74
C TRP A 30 7.95 -2.28 -8.21
N PRO A 31 9.23 -2.60 -8.47
CA PRO A 31 9.73 -2.73 -9.83
C PRO A 31 9.11 -3.93 -10.54
N ASN A 32 9.03 -5.08 -9.87
CA ASN A 32 8.49 -6.31 -10.42
C ASN A 32 6.95 -6.27 -10.54
N TYR A 33 6.44 -6.62 -11.73
CA TYR A 33 5.01 -6.67 -12.07
C TYR A 33 4.18 -7.56 -11.15
N SER A 34 4.68 -8.77 -10.85
CA SER A 34 3.93 -9.78 -10.09
C SER A 34 3.67 -9.30 -8.68
N TYR A 35 4.67 -8.72 -8.01
CA TYR A 35 4.52 -8.16 -6.67
C TYR A 35 3.60 -6.94 -6.67
N ARG A 36 3.79 -6.02 -7.62
CA ARG A 36 2.94 -4.82 -7.77
C ARG A 36 1.46 -5.19 -7.93
N SER A 37 1.15 -6.11 -8.84
CA SER A 37 -0.21 -6.57 -9.12
C SER A 37 -0.80 -7.32 -7.93
N TYR A 38 -0.01 -8.20 -7.29
CA TYR A 38 -0.45 -8.95 -6.11
C TYR A 38 -0.79 -8.05 -4.93
N ALA A 39 0.11 -7.13 -4.55
CA ALA A 39 -0.16 -6.23 -3.42
C ALA A 39 -1.38 -5.36 -3.67
N GLN A 40 -1.52 -4.76 -4.86
CA GLN A 40 -2.69 -3.94 -5.17
C GLN A 40 -3.99 -4.73 -5.05
N ARG A 41 -4.01 -5.98 -5.55
CA ARG A 41 -5.17 -6.87 -5.40
C ARG A 41 -5.41 -7.21 -3.93
N LYS A 42 -4.39 -7.65 -3.20
CA LYS A 42 -4.48 -8.02 -1.78
C LYS A 42 -4.98 -6.87 -0.92
N ILE A 43 -4.47 -5.65 -1.12
CA ILE A 43 -4.91 -4.45 -0.41
C ILE A 43 -6.40 -4.21 -0.69
N ARG A 44 -6.84 -4.26 -1.96
CA ARG A 44 -8.26 -4.09 -2.30
C ARG A 44 -9.14 -5.15 -1.64
N ASP A 45 -8.73 -6.41 -1.69
CA ASP A 45 -9.49 -7.53 -1.16
C ASP A 45 -9.58 -7.47 0.36
N SER A 46 -8.48 -7.19 1.06
CA SER A 46 -8.45 -7.04 2.52
C SER A 46 -9.35 -5.89 2.99
N PHE A 47 -9.32 -4.73 2.33
CA PHE A 47 -10.19 -3.61 2.70
C PHE A 47 -11.67 -3.87 2.36
N ARG A 48 -11.96 -4.62 1.28
CA ARG A 48 -13.32 -5.05 0.96
C ARG A 48 -13.86 -6.06 1.97
N ALA A 49 -13.05 -7.03 2.37
CA ALA A 49 -13.41 -8.02 3.40
C ALA A 49 -13.71 -7.34 4.74
N ASN A 50 -12.90 -6.36 5.14
CA ASN A 50 -13.11 -5.62 6.38
C ASN A 50 -14.35 -4.73 6.35
N ARG A 51 -14.82 -4.32 5.16
CA ARG A 51 -16.09 -3.58 5.01
C ARG A 51 -17.33 -4.46 5.28
N SER A 52 -17.25 -5.76 4.97
CA SER A 52 -18.35 -6.70 5.18
C SER A 52 -18.46 -7.24 6.61
N LEU A 53 -17.40 -7.11 7.41
CA LEU A 53 -17.44 -7.48 8.83
C LEU A 53 -18.26 -6.44 9.61
N ALA A 54 -19.08 -6.90 10.55
CA ALA A 54 -19.92 -6.02 11.35
C ALA A 54 -19.07 -4.97 12.09
N PRO A 55 -19.48 -3.69 12.08
CA PRO A 55 -18.66 -2.61 12.64
C PRO A 55 -18.56 -2.73 14.16
N GLY A 56 -17.36 -3.06 14.64
CA GLY A 56 -16.99 -2.98 16.05
C GLY A 56 -15.74 -2.11 16.20
N PRO A 57 -15.67 -1.19 17.18
CA PRO A 57 -14.55 -0.24 17.30
C PRO A 57 -13.19 -0.92 17.55
N GLN A 58 -13.18 -2.11 18.15
CA GLN A 58 -11.97 -2.91 18.37
C GLN A 58 -11.43 -3.51 17.06
N LEU A 59 -12.31 -4.15 16.27
CA LEU A 59 -11.94 -4.74 14.98
C LEU A 59 -11.42 -3.70 13.99
N GLU A 60 -11.99 -2.49 14.00
CA GLU A 60 -11.49 -1.38 13.18
C GLU A 60 -10.08 -0.95 13.58
N GLN A 61 -9.79 -0.88 14.89
CA GLN A 61 -8.46 -0.53 15.39
C GLN A 61 -7.42 -1.59 15.03
N GLU A 62 -7.74 -2.86 15.22
CA GLU A 62 -6.87 -3.99 14.86
C GLU A 62 -6.58 -3.99 13.35
N ALA A 63 -7.60 -3.80 12.51
CA ALA A 63 -7.43 -3.72 11.06
C ALA A 63 -6.55 -2.53 10.63
N VAL A 64 -6.68 -1.39 11.30
CA VAL A 64 -5.83 -0.22 11.05
C VAL A 64 -4.39 -0.49 11.48
N GLN A 65 -4.18 -1.11 12.63
CA GLN A 65 -2.84 -1.47 13.11
C GLN A 65 -2.16 -2.46 12.14
N GLN A 66 -2.87 -3.52 11.74
CA GLN A 66 -2.36 -4.48 10.77
C GLN A 66 -2.01 -3.82 9.42
N ALA A 67 -2.82 -2.86 8.98
CA ALA A 67 -2.54 -2.11 7.76
C ALA A 67 -1.32 -1.18 7.88
N GLN A 68 -1.05 -0.61 9.06
CA GLN A 68 0.15 0.17 9.33
C GLN A 68 1.41 -0.69 9.34
N GLU A 69 1.35 -1.86 9.98
CA GLU A 69 2.45 -2.85 9.96
C GLU A 69 2.73 -3.32 8.54
N SER A 70 1.68 -3.61 7.77
CA SER A 70 1.77 -3.98 6.36
C SER A 70 2.41 -2.86 5.52
N LEU A 71 2.11 -1.59 5.81
CA LEU A 71 2.72 -0.46 5.12
C LEU A 71 4.24 -0.42 5.33
N ALA A 72 4.70 -0.62 6.57
CA ALA A 72 6.13 -0.67 6.88
C ALA A 72 6.83 -1.85 6.19
N ILE A 73 6.17 -3.00 6.09
CA ILE A 73 6.67 -4.16 5.35
C ILE A 73 6.79 -3.84 3.86
N VAL A 74 5.74 -3.31 3.23
CA VAL A 74 5.73 -2.97 1.81
C VAL A 74 6.84 -1.97 1.49
N GLN A 75 7.01 -0.93 2.30
CA GLN A 75 8.08 0.06 2.11
C GLN A 75 9.47 -0.58 2.10
N ARG A 76 9.77 -1.44 3.08
CA ARG A 76 11.06 -2.16 3.13
C ARG A 76 11.25 -3.06 1.91
N GLN A 77 10.22 -3.80 1.53
CA GLN A 77 10.29 -4.70 0.38
C GLN A 77 10.41 -3.95 -0.95
N VAL A 78 9.85 -2.74 -1.05
CA VAL A 78 10.03 -1.88 -2.23
C VAL A 78 11.50 -1.48 -2.34
N ILE A 79 12.12 -1.05 -1.25
CA ILE A 79 13.54 -0.68 -1.23
C ILE A 79 14.41 -1.87 -1.64
N ILE A 80 14.17 -3.05 -1.07
CA ILE A 80 14.92 -4.28 -1.42
C ILE A 80 14.77 -4.60 -2.91
N GLY A 81 13.55 -4.55 -3.44
CA GLY A 81 13.31 -4.81 -4.86
C GLY A 81 13.95 -3.78 -5.80
N LEU A 82 14.14 -2.53 -5.33
CA LEU A 82 14.86 -1.51 -6.08
C LEU A 82 16.38 -1.72 -6.05
N LEU A 83 16.93 -2.21 -4.92
CA LEU A 83 18.36 -2.53 -4.79
C LEU A 83 18.75 -3.76 -5.62
N TYR A 84 17.89 -4.78 -5.62
CA TYR A 84 18.10 -6.04 -6.35
C TYR A 84 17.06 -6.15 -7.47
N LYS A 85 17.20 -5.30 -8.50
CA LYS A 85 16.27 -5.28 -9.62
C LYS A 85 16.56 -6.44 -10.58
N ASP A 86 15.55 -7.29 -10.76
CA ASP A 86 15.58 -8.35 -11.78
C ASP A 86 15.15 -7.84 -13.16
N ASN A 87 15.42 -8.66 -14.18
CA ASN A 87 14.93 -8.41 -15.54
C ASN A 87 13.39 -8.41 -15.56
N PRO A 88 12.76 -7.46 -16.28
CA PRO A 88 11.32 -7.40 -16.33
C PRO A 88 10.74 -8.59 -17.09
N VAL A 89 9.60 -9.11 -16.62
CA VAL A 89 8.89 -10.23 -17.27
C VAL A 89 8.22 -9.73 -18.55
N ILE A 90 8.09 -10.58 -19.57
CA ILE A 90 7.43 -10.27 -20.87
C ILE A 90 6.01 -9.71 -20.69
N ILE A 91 5.33 -10.12 -19.61
CA ILE A 91 3.97 -9.71 -19.27
C ILE A 91 3.93 -8.27 -18.72
N ASP A 92 5.05 -7.72 -18.24
CA ASP A 92 5.08 -6.35 -17.71
C ASP A 92 4.92 -5.36 -18.88
N PRO A 93 3.85 -4.54 -18.90
CA PRO A 93 3.70 -3.50 -19.91
C PRO A 93 4.84 -2.47 -19.92
N ARG A 94 5.62 -2.38 -18.83
CA ARG A 94 6.83 -1.56 -18.77
C ARG A 94 7.99 -2.15 -19.58
N ALA A 95 8.04 -3.48 -19.75
CA ALA A 95 9.12 -4.18 -20.45
C ALA A 95 9.05 -4.00 -21.98
N THR A 96 7.85 -4.07 -22.53
CA THR A 96 7.63 -4.04 -23.99
C THR A 96 7.99 -2.68 -24.61
N CYS A 97 7.96 -1.60 -23.82
CA CYS A 97 8.37 -0.27 -24.29
C CYS A 97 9.89 -0.06 -24.38
N GLU A 98 10.70 -0.82 -23.64
CA GLU A 98 12.17 -0.69 -23.65
C GLU A 98 12.81 -1.42 -24.84
N SER A 99 12.16 -2.44 -25.39
CA SER A 99 12.67 -3.19 -26.57
C SER A 99 12.40 -2.50 -27.91
N SER A 100 11.57 -1.45 -27.95
CA SER A 100 11.21 -0.71 -29.16
C SER A 100 11.91 0.65 -29.28
N ARG A 101 12.85 0.95 -28.37
CA ARG A 101 13.76 2.11 -28.43
C ARG A 101 15.18 1.65 -28.67
#